data_AF-A0A8J7INR6-F1
#
_entry.id   AF-A0A8J7INR6-F1
#
_cell.length_a   1.000
_cell.length_b   1.000
_cell.length_c   1.000
_cell.angle_alpha   90.00
_cell.angle_beta   90.00
_cell.angle_gamma   90.00
#
_symmetry.space_group_name_H-M   'P 1'
#
loop_
_entity.id
_entity.type
_entity.pdbx_description
1 polymer ?
#
loop_
_entity_poly.entity_id
_entity_poly.type
_entity_poly.pdbx_seq_one_letter_code
_entity_poly.pdbx_strand_id
1 'polypeptide(L)'
;MTHQSNSSAFPPRDRAETHSLTDGLDPVPVRPRHDGWTRARQMGFIDALAACGCVAEAAGRVGISARSAYRLRARPEAASFRAAWDAALDHAVERIADAAFGRAMNGVERPIFFQGQQVGSWRQYDERLAMFILARRAPERFGCWIDRREVRRERGDTGAALAEALARVSEDAQAIAAADARAADAVPVPMEPRDPLPGPAYYTERQADARAEEREHIPTAEETDALIMEKLDALKRGQTLAAARIAEGRTDPEWGDPYADPCDFPDDEDWEEEDDFADDPPE
;
A
#
# COMPACT_ATOMS: atom_id res chain seq x y z
N MET A 1 -35.11 30.64 7.88
CA MET A 1 -33.99 29.70 8.09
C MET A 1 -34.55 28.29 8.10
N THR A 2 -34.50 27.62 6.94
CA THR A 2 -34.80 26.19 6.82
C THR A 2 -33.65 25.62 6.01
N HIS A 3 -32.64 25.11 6.73
CA HIS A 3 -31.53 24.39 6.13
C HIS A 3 -32.06 23.08 5.56
N GLN A 4 -32.02 22.97 4.25
CA GLN A 4 -32.26 21.71 3.54
C GLN A 4 -30.94 20.94 3.53
N SER A 5 -30.81 20.00 4.47
CA SER A 5 -29.69 19.06 4.52
C SER A 5 -29.80 18.09 3.36
N ASN A 6 -28.85 18.19 2.43
CA ASN A 6 -28.73 17.32 1.28
C ASN A 6 -28.12 15.98 1.74
N SER A 7 -28.97 15.05 2.19
CA SER A 7 -28.56 13.67 2.47
C SER A 7 -28.27 12.96 1.16
N SER A 8 -26.99 12.92 0.77
CA SER A 8 -26.48 11.94 -0.19
C SER A 8 -26.56 10.56 0.46
N ALA A 9 -27.74 9.96 0.39
CA ALA A 9 -27.97 8.58 0.78
C ALA A 9 -27.44 7.70 -0.36
N PHE A 10 -26.20 7.22 -0.21
CA PHE A 10 -25.77 5.99 -0.86
C PHE A 10 -26.86 4.95 -0.53
N PRO A 11 -27.50 4.30 -1.52
CA PRO A 11 -28.53 3.32 -1.20
C PRO A 11 -27.91 2.29 -0.25
N PRO A 12 -28.61 1.90 0.84
CA PRO A 12 -28.14 0.80 1.65
C PRO A 12 -27.93 -0.34 0.68
N ARG A 13 -26.69 -0.83 0.57
CA ARG A 13 -26.42 -2.07 -0.16
C ARG A 13 -27.34 -3.08 0.52
N ASP A 14 -28.42 -3.46 -0.15
CA ASP A 14 -29.19 -4.65 0.21
C ASP A 14 -28.15 -5.70 0.56
N ARG A 15 -28.24 -6.25 1.77
CA ARG A 15 -27.39 -7.36 2.20
C ARG A 15 -27.45 -8.34 1.05
N ALA A 16 -26.37 -8.39 0.28
CA ALA A 16 -26.30 -9.22 -0.89
C ALA A 16 -26.86 -10.56 -0.46
N GLU A 17 -27.77 -11.12 -1.23
CA GLU A 17 -28.00 -12.55 -1.19
C GLU A 17 -26.63 -13.16 -1.42
N THR A 18 -25.90 -13.38 -0.32
CA THR A 18 -24.66 -14.12 -0.27
C THR A 18 -25.13 -15.48 -0.71
N HIS A 19 -25.01 -15.73 -2.00
CA HIS A 19 -24.98 -17.05 -2.55
C HIS A 19 -23.85 -17.70 -1.77
N SER A 20 -24.20 -18.37 -0.67
CA SER A 20 -23.21 -19.04 0.15
C SER A 20 -22.57 -20.04 -0.78
N LEU A 21 -21.24 -20.11 -0.78
CA LEU A 21 -20.49 -21.11 -1.56
C LEU A 21 -20.95 -22.55 -1.24
N THR A 22 -21.78 -22.72 -0.20
CA THR A 22 -22.35 -23.97 0.26
C THR A 22 -23.73 -24.31 -0.31
N ASP A 23 -24.35 -23.51 -1.19
CA ASP A 23 -25.73 -23.71 -1.69
C ASP A 23 -25.92 -24.97 -2.57
N GLY A 24 -24.86 -25.72 -2.83
CA GLY A 24 -24.88 -27.04 -3.49
C GLY A 24 -24.10 -28.13 -2.75
N LEU A 25 -23.70 -27.90 -1.50
CA LEU A 25 -22.94 -28.87 -0.71
C LEU A 25 -23.83 -30.04 -0.28
N ASP A 26 -23.51 -31.26 -0.73
CA ASP A 26 -24.06 -32.48 -0.17
C ASP A 26 -23.22 -32.86 1.07
N PRO A 27 -23.75 -32.70 2.30
CA PRO A 27 -22.97 -32.90 3.50
C PRO A 27 -22.62 -34.38 3.69
N VAL A 28 -21.39 -34.63 4.11
CA VAL A 28 -20.89 -35.97 4.37
C VAL A 28 -21.73 -36.62 5.47
N PRO A 29 -22.30 -37.82 5.25
CA PRO A 29 -23.07 -38.50 6.28
C PRO A 29 -22.15 -38.90 7.44
N VAL A 30 -22.47 -38.38 8.62
CA VAL A 30 -21.71 -38.58 9.85
C VAL A 30 -22.64 -39.04 10.96
N ARG A 31 -22.16 -39.95 11.82
CA ARG A 31 -22.93 -40.37 13.00
C ARG A 31 -23.18 -39.15 13.90
N PRO A 32 -24.43 -38.86 14.28
CA PRO A 32 -24.73 -37.70 15.10
C PRO A 32 -24.06 -37.83 16.47
N ARG A 33 -23.31 -36.79 16.84
CA ARG A 33 -22.71 -36.57 18.16
C ARG A 33 -22.82 -35.10 18.50
N HIS A 34 -22.97 -34.76 19.78
CA HIS A 34 -23.14 -33.38 20.23
C HIS A 34 -21.92 -32.47 19.90
N ASP A 35 -20.72 -33.04 20.00
CA ASP A 35 -19.42 -32.46 19.69
C ASP A 35 -18.95 -32.77 18.26
N GLY A 36 -19.75 -33.49 17.48
CA GLY A 36 -19.36 -34.02 16.18
C GLY A 36 -19.68 -33.10 15.00
N TRP A 37 -19.34 -33.59 13.81
CA TRP A 37 -19.75 -32.96 12.57
C TRP A 37 -21.28 -32.99 12.43
N THR A 38 -21.85 -31.83 12.09
CA THR A 38 -23.25 -31.66 11.70
C THR A 38 -23.29 -30.99 10.34
N ARG A 39 -24.43 -31.04 9.62
CA ARG A 39 -24.59 -30.33 8.34
C ARG A 39 -24.24 -28.85 8.47
N ALA A 40 -24.76 -28.20 9.51
CA ALA A 40 -24.49 -26.79 9.80
C ALA A 40 -23.00 -26.51 10.04
N ARG A 41 -22.29 -27.39 10.77
CA ARG A 41 -20.83 -27.26 10.98
C ARG A 41 -20.04 -27.48 9.69
N GLN A 42 -20.47 -28.40 8.82
CA GLN A 42 -19.79 -28.62 7.53
C GLN A 42 -19.94 -27.39 6.62
N MET A 43 -21.14 -26.85 6.49
CA MET A 43 -21.39 -25.62 5.71
C MET A 43 -20.64 -24.43 6.31
N GLY A 44 -20.78 -24.20 7.62
CA GLY A 44 -20.08 -23.11 8.31
C GLY A 44 -18.55 -23.23 8.24
N PHE A 45 -18.02 -24.45 8.16
CA PHE A 45 -16.59 -24.68 8.01
C PHE A 45 -16.11 -24.22 6.62
N ILE A 46 -16.83 -24.58 5.56
CA ILE A 46 -16.51 -24.16 4.18
C ILE A 46 -16.63 -22.64 4.05
N ASP A 47 -17.68 -22.03 4.58
CA ASP A 47 -17.84 -20.57 4.59
C ASP A 47 -16.70 -19.88 5.36
N ALA A 48 -16.33 -20.42 6.52
CA ALA A 48 -15.21 -19.89 7.30
C ALA A 48 -13.88 -20.03 6.56
N LEU A 49 -13.64 -21.17 5.92
CA LEU A 49 -12.44 -21.43 5.14
C LEU A 49 -12.35 -20.48 3.94
N ALA A 50 -13.45 -20.23 3.24
CA ALA A 50 -13.50 -19.27 2.13
C ALA A 50 -13.24 -17.82 2.58
N ALA A 51 -13.49 -17.51 3.85
CA ALA A 51 -13.26 -16.19 4.41
C ALA A 51 -11.82 -15.96 4.87
N CYS A 52 -11.17 -16.96 5.49
CA CYS A 52 -9.83 -16.81 6.08
C CYS A 52 -8.69 -17.53 5.34
N GLY A 53 -8.97 -18.61 4.60
CA GLY A 53 -7.96 -19.45 3.96
C GLY A 53 -7.14 -20.32 4.91
N CYS A 54 -7.39 -20.26 6.22
CA CYS A 54 -6.67 -21.02 7.25
C CYS A 54 -7.56 -22.12 7.86
N VAL A 55 -7.13 -23.38 7.74
CA VAL A 55 -7.88 -24.55 8.20
C VAL A 55 -8.06 -24.57 9.72
N ALA A 56 -7.01 -24.24 10.48
CA ALA A 56 -7.06 -24.21 11.93
C ALA A 56 -8.05 -23.16 12.44
N GLU A 57 -8.02 -21.97 11.84
CA GLU A 57 -8.95 -20.88 12.17
C GLU A 57 -10.40 -21.24 11.80
N ALA A 58 -10.62 -21.79 10.60
CA ALA A 58 -11.94 -22.21 10.15
C ALA A 58 -12.52 -23.32 11.05
N ALA A 59 -11.70 -24.28 11.45
CA ALA A 59 -12.10 -25.36 12.36
C ALA A 59 -12.45 -24.81 13.75
N GLY A 60 -11.65 -23.88 14.28
CA GLY A 60 -11.93 -23.18 15.54
C GLY A 60 -13.27 -22.45 15.52
N ARG A 61 -13.60 -21.77 14.41
CA ARG A 61 -14.89 -21.05 14.26
C ARG A 61 -16.12 -21.96 14.31
N VAL A 62 -16.00 -23.23 13.90
CA VAL A 62 -17.11 -24.21 13.98
C VAL A 62 -17.06 -25.12 15.21
N GLY A 63 -16.06 -24.94 16.07
CA GLY A 63 -15.85 -25.75 17.27
C GLY A 63 -15.42 -27.18 16.97
N ILE A 64 -14.62 -27.39 15.92
CA ILE A 64 -14.04 -28.69 15.55
C ILE A 64 -12.50 -28.57 15.50
N SER A 65 -11.77 -29.66 15.79
CA SER A 65 -10.32 -29.67 15.61
C SER A 65 -9.91 -29.77 14.14
N ALA A 66 -8.81 -29.14 13.76
CA ALA A 66 -8.26 -29.22 12.40
C ALA A 66 -8.02 -30.68 11.95
N ARG A 67 -7.51 -31.53 12.86
CA ARG A 67 -7.33 -32.97 12.63
C ARG A 67 -8.64 -33.67 12.25
N SER A 68 -9.75 -33.31 12.89
CA SER A 68 -11.07 -33.86 12.59
C SER A 68 -11.58 -33.41 11.22
N ALA A 69 -11.26 -32.19 10.78
CA ALA A 69 -11.58 -31.68 9.45
C ALA A 69 -10.84 -32.47 8.34
N TYR A 70 -9.53 -32.70 8.49
CA TYR A 70 -8.77 -33.55 7.56
C TYR A 70 -9.31 -34.98 7.54
N ARG A 71 -9.69 -35.53 8.70
CA ARG A 71 -10.26 -36.88 8.78
C ARG A 71 -11.64 -36.98 8.12
N LEU A 72 -12.42 -35.90 8.11
CA LEU A 72 -13.68 -35.84 7.36
C LEU A 72 -13.40 -35.78 5.85
N ARG A 73 -12.43 -34.97 5.43
CA ARG A 73 -12.00 -34.83 4.03
C ARG A 73 -11.50 -36.15 3.42
N ALA A 74 -10.86 -37.00 4.23
CA ALA A 74 -10.34 -38.30 3.80
C ALA A 74 -11.41 -39.39 3.57
N ARG A 75 -12.68 -39.13 3.90
CA ARG A 75 -13.74 -40.15 3.75
C ARG A 75 -14.10 -40.38 2.28
N PRO A 76 -14.45 -41.61 1.88
CA PRO A 76 -14.91 -41.90 0.51
C PRO A 76 -16.13 -41.08 0.10
N GLU A 77 -17.06 -40.85 1.03
CA GLU A 77 -18.31 -40.12 0.79
C GLU A 77 -18.11 -38.59 0.74
N ALA A 78 -16.90 -38.09 1.03
CA ALA A 78 -16.61 -36.65 1.13
C ALA A 78 -16.29 -35.99 -0.22
N ALA A 79 -16.83 -36.49 -1.33
CA ALA A 79 -16.56 -35.94 -2.66
C ALA A 79 -17.03 -34.48 -2.80
N SER A 80 -18.30 -34.19 -2.45
CA SER A 80 -18.84 -32.82 -2.49
C SER A 80 -18.11 -31.90 -1.50
N PHE A 81 -17.79 -32.40 -0.31
CA PHE A 81 -17.04 -31.64 0.70
C PHE A 81 -15.61 -31.30 0.26
N ARG A 82 -14.91 -32.21 -0.43
CA ARG A 82 -13.58 -31.92 -1.02
C ARG A 82 -13.66 -30.85 -2.10
N ALA A 83 -14.62 -30.97 -3.02
CA ALA A 83 -14.81 -29.97 -4.07
C ALA A 83 -15.11 -28.58 -3.48
N ALA A 84 -15.97 -28.51 -2.47
CA ALA A 84 -16.29 -27.26 -1.79
C ALA A 84 -15.10 -26.70 -0.99
N TRP A 85 -14.27 -27.58 -0.42
CA TRP A 85 -13.04 -27.18 0.27
C TRP A 85 -12.05 -26.53 -0.69
N ASP A 86 -11.81 -27.16 -1.85
CA ASP A 86 -10.88 -26.66 -2.84
C ASP A 86 -11.39 -25.32 -3.41
N ALA A 87 -12.69 -25.22 -3.73
CA ALA A 87 -13.32 -23.96 -4.15
C ALA A 87 -13.26 -22.85 -3.09
N ALA A 88 -13.38 -23.19 -1.80
CA ALA A 88 -13.21 -22.24 -0.71
C ALA A 88 -11.78 -21.70 -0.63
N LEU A 89 -10.77 -22.54 -0.85
CA LEU A 89 -9.38 -22.10 -0.90
C LEU A 89 -9.12 -21.18 -2.09
N ASP A 90 -9.65 -21.51 -3.26
CA ASP A 90 -9.54 -20.65 -4.45
C ASP A 90 -10.15 -19.26 -4.18
N HIS A 91 -11.34 -19.22 -3.58
CA HIS A 91 -11.97 -17.96 -3.17
C HIS A 91 -11.16 -17.20 -2.11
N ALA A 92 -10.52 -17.89 -1.16
CA ALA A 92 -9.66 -17.25 -0.18
C ALA A 92 -8.42 -16.62 -0.84
N VAL A 93 -7.85 -17.26 -1.87
CA VAL A 93 -6.73 -16.72 -2.67
C VAL A 93 -7.15 -15.45 -3.40
N GLU A 94 -8.33 -15.42 -4.03
CA GLU A 94 -8.87 -14.21 -4.67
C GLU A 94 -9.00 -13.05 -3.68
N ARG A 95 -9.50 -13.32 -2.48
CA ARG A 95 -9.59 -12.30 -1.42
C ARG A 95 -8.24 -11.79 -0.95
N ILE A 96 -7.25 -12.69 -0.83
CA ILE A 96 -5.88 -12.31 -0.48
C ILE A 96 -5.31 -11.42 -1.58
N ALA A 97 -5.55 -11.75 -2.85
CA ALA A 97 -5.12 -10.95 -3.98
C ALA A 97 -5.73 -9.55 -3.93
N ASP A 98 -7.04 -9.42 -3.73
CA ASP A 98 -7.73 -8.13 -3.58
C ASP A 98 -7.14 -7.29 -2.43
N ALA A 99 -6.92 -7.92 -1.28
CA ALA A 99 -6.31 -7.26 -0.13
C ALA A 99 -4.85 -6.85 -0.42
N ALA A 100 -4.09 -7.66 -1.15
CA ALA A 100 -2.73 -7.35 -1.58
C ALA A 100 -2.71 -6.15 -2.53
N PHE A 101 -3.61 -6.09 -3.52
CA PHE A 101 -3.77 -4.90 -4.38
C PHE A 101 -4.11 -3.66 -3.57
N GLY A 102 -5.06 -3.77 -2.63
CA GLY A 102 -5.42 -2.67 -1.74
C GLY A 102 -4.24 -2.13 -0.95
N ARG A 103 -3.40 -3.03 -0.40
CA ARG A 103 -2.18 -2.67 0.34
C ARG A 103 -1.10 -2.07 -0.57
N ALA A 104 -0.89 -2.64 -1.76
CA ALA A 104 0.10 -2.14 -2.70
C ALA A 104 -0.25 -0.71 -3.18
N MET A 105 -1.53 -0.43 -3.43
CA MET A 105 -1.98 0.89 -3.90
C MET A 105 -2.03 1.95 -2.80
N ASN A 106 -2.51 1.59 -1.60
CA ASN A 106 -2.79 2.56 -0.54
C ASN A 106 -1.73 2.61 0.57
N GLY A 107 -0.84 1.61 0.61
CA GLY A 107 0.07 1.38 1.73
C GLY A 107 -0.65 0.82 2.96
N VAL A 108 0.14 0.50 3.99
CA VAL A 108 -0.33 0.07 5.31
C VAL A 108 0.04 1.14 6.33
N GLU A 109 -0.93 1.56 7.14
CA GLU A 109 -0.69 2.52 8.21
C GLU A 109 0.04 1.85 9.37
N ARG A 110 1.21 2.40 9.74
CA ARG A 110 2.06 1.94 10.83
C ARG A 110 2.01 2.99 11.95
N PRO A 111 1.55 2.62 13.16
CA PRO A 111 1.55 3.53 14.29
C PRO A 111 2.98 3.78 14.78
N ILE A 112 3.26 5.02 15.20
CA ILE A 112 4.50 5.42 15.84
C ILE A 112 4.22 5.56 17.33
N PHE A 113 4.90 4.73 18.14
CA PHE A 113 4.80 4.77 19.59
C PHE A 113 6.02 5.47 20.19
N PHE A 114 5.78 6.32 21.19
CA PHE A 114 6.82 6.91 22.02
C PHE A 114 6.35 6.86 23.47
N GLN A 115 7.20 6.31 24.36
CA GLN A 115 6.88 6.11 25.78
C GLN A 115 5.54 5.36 26.03
N GLY A 116 5.21 4.38 25.18
CA GLY A 116 3.98 3.60 25.30
C GLY A 116 2.70 4.33 24.89
N GLN A 117 2.80 5.56 24.39
CA GLN A 117 1.68 6.32 23.82
C GLN A 117 1.83 6.38 22.29
N GLN A 118 0.72 6.24 21.55
CA GLN A 118 0.74 6.43 20.10
C GLN A 118 0.80 7.93 19.80
N VAL A 119 1.91 8.38 19.23
CA VAL A 119 2.17 9.80 18.92
C VAL A 119 1.77 10.16 17.50
N GLY A 120 1.70 9.18 16.61
CA GLY A 120 1.25 9.38 15.24
C GLY A 120 1.17 8.09 14.44
N SER A 121 1.05 8.23 13.14
CA SER A 121 1.11 7.14 12.18
C SER A 121 1.80 7.61 10.90
N TRP A 122 2.44 6.67 10.21
CA TRP A 122 2.96 6.88 8.86
C TRP A 122 2.47 5.75 7.97
N ARG A 123 2.41 5.98 6.65
CA ARG A 123 2.00 4.96 5.69
C ARG A 123 3.23 4.31 5.08
N GLN A 124 3.34 3.00 5.27
CA GLN A 124 4.36 2.17 4.67
C GLN A 124 3.83 1.58 3.36
N TYR A 125 4.50 1.86 2.25
CA TYR A 125 4.22 1.24 0.97
C TYR A 125 5.19 0.06 0.79
N ASP A 126 4.65 -1.12 0.53
CA ASP A 126 5.47 -2.29 0.23
C ASP A 126 5.75 -2.32 -1.28
N GLU A 127 6.89 -1.75 -1.66
CA GLU A 127 7.36 -1.71 -3.05
C GLU A 127 7.63 -3.12 -3.59
N ARG A 128 8.03 -4.06 -2.73
CA ARG A 128 8.28 -5.46 -3.13
C ARG A 128 6.97 -6.15 -3.51
N LEU A 129 5.91 -5.92 -2.74
CA LEU A 129 4.57 -6.38 -3.08
C LEU A 129 4.09 -5.79 -4.40
N ALA A 130 4.30 -4.49 -4.62
CA ALA A 130 3.94 -3.83 -5.88
C ALA A 130 4.71 -4.42 -7.07
N MET A 131 6.02 -4.60 -6.93
CA MET A 131 6.87 -5.23 -7.96
C MET A 131 6.44 -6.68 -8.24
N PHE A 132 6.17 -7.49 -7.21
CA PHE A 132 5.69 -8.87 -7.37
C PHE A 132 4.38 -8.95 -8.17
N ILE A 133 3.42 -8.10 -7.82
CA ILE A 133 2.12 -8.02 -8.51
C ILE A 133 2.31 -7.63 -9.97
N LEU A 134 3.14 -6.62 -10.25
CA LEU A 134 3.39 -6.13 -11.62
C LEU A 134 4.13 -7.17 -12.46
N ALA A 135 5.15 -7.82 -11.91
CA ALA A 135 5.93 -8.84 -12.59
C ALA A 135 5.07 -10.04 -13.02
N ARG A 136 4.07 -10.43 -12.22
CA ARG A 136 3.19 -11.56 -12.55
C ARG A 136 2.03 -11.20 -13.47
N ARG A 137 1.49 -9.99 -13.35
CA ARG A 137 0.27 -9.58 -14.08
C ARG A 137 0.54 -8.88 -15.40
N ALA A 138 1.68 -8.21 -15.52
CA ALA A 138 2.14 -7.57 -16.74
C ALA A 138 3.62 -7.95 -17.00
N PRO A 139 3.93 -9.26 -17.12
CA PRO A 139 5.29 -9.72 -17.38
C PRO A 139 5.83 -9.08 -18.66
N GLU A 140 4.97 -8.79 -19.63
CA GLU A 140 5.33 -8.11 -20.87
C GLU A 140 5.99 -6.73 -20.69
N ARG A 141 5.68 -6.07 -19.58
CA ARG A 141 6.15 -4.72 -19.24
C ARG A 141 7.07 -4.67 -18.03
N PHE A 142 7.01 -5.66 -17.14
CA PHE A 142 7.72 -5.66 -15.85
C PHE A 142 8.36 -7.01 -15.50
N GLY A 143 8.47 -7.93 -16.47
CA GLY A 143 9.09 -9.24 -16.28
C GLY A 143 10.61 -9.19 -16.25
N CYS A 144 11.23 -10.24 -15.71
CA CYS A 144 12.68 -10.36 -15.51
C CYS A 144 13.53 -10.30 -16.80
N TRP A 145 12.90 -10.43 -17.98
CA TRP A 145 13.62 -10.23 -19.24
C TRP A 145 14.02 -8.78 -19.48
N ILE A 146 13.43 -7.82 -18.76
CA ILE A 146 13.85 -6.42 -18.79
C ILE A 146 15.22 -6.26 -18.14
N ASP A 147 15.51 -7.01 -17.08
CA ASP A 147 16.83 -7.00 -16.43
C ASP A 147 17.90 -7.61 -17.32
N ARG A 148 17.51 -8.57 -18.19
CA ARG A 148 18.39 -9.15 -19.22
C ARG A 148 18.51 -8.30 -20.47
N ARG A 149 17.65 -7.30 -20.66
CA ARG A 149 17.73 -6.42 -21.81
C ARG A 149 18.91 -5.49 -21.59
N GLU A 150 20.03 -5.78 -22.26
CA GLU A 150 21.09 -4.78 -22.43
C GLU A 150 20.42 -3.49 -22.91
N VAL A 151 20.39 -2.49 -22.03
CA VAL A 151 20.05 -1.14 -22.44
C VAL A 151 21.16 -0.76 -23.40
N ARG A 152 20.91 -0.95 -24.69
CA ARG A 152 21.73 -0.42 -25.77
C ARG A 152 21.62 1.09 -25.70
N ARG A 153 22.30 1.70 -24.73
CA ARG A 153 22.70 3.10 -24.81
C ARG A 153 23.73 3.10 -25.91
N GLU A 154 23.28 3.25 -27.15
CA GLU A 154 24.19 3.67 -28.20
C GLU A 154 24.81 4.96 -27.69
N ARG A 155 26.09 4.88 -27.31
CA ARG A 155 26.86 5.95 -26.69
C ARG A 155 27.07 7.15 -27.65
N GLY A 156 26.31 7.22 -28.75
CA GLY A 156 26.39 8.21 -29.82
C GLY A 156 25.11 8.99 -30.08
N ASP A 157 23.93 8.55 -29.62
CA ASP A 157 22.67 9.17 -30.07
C ASP A 157 22.12 10.25 -29.10
N THR A 158 22.56 10.25 -27.84
CA THR A 158 22.13 11.27 -26.87
C THR A 158 22.66 12.67 -27.22
N GLY A 159 23.83 12.74 -27.87
CA GLY A 159 24.41 14.01 -28.33
C GLY A 159 23.69 14.56 -29.56
N ALA A 160 23.34 13.68 -30.51
CA ALA A 160 22.59 14.06 -31.70
C ALA A 160 21.15 14.47 -31.36
N ALA A 161 20.46 13.69 -30.53
CA ALA A 161 19.12 14.00 -30.07
C ALA A 161 19.07 15.30 -29.22
N LEU A 162 20.08 15.54 -28.38
CA LEU A 162 20.19 16.79 -27.64
C LEU A 162 20.52 17.98 -28.56
N ALA A 163 21.39 17.80 -29.55
CA ALA A 163 21.69 18.85 -30.53
C ALA A 163 20.46 19.23 -31.36
N GLU A 164 19.64 18.25 -31.78
CA GLU A 164 18.39 18.49 -32.49
C GLU A 164 17.36 19.21 -31.60
N ALA A 165 17.24 18.79 -30.33
CA ALA A 165 16.37 19.45 -29.37
C ALA A 165 16.81 20.90 -29.10
N LEU A 166 18.11 21.15 -28.94
CA LEU A 166 18.66 22.50 -28.74
C LEU A 166 18.50 23.37 -29.99
N ALA A 167 18.59 22.80 -31.20
CA ALA A 167 18.33 23.53 -32.44
C ALA A 167 16.88 24.01 -32.52
N ARG A 168 15.90 23.16 -32.17
CA ARG A 168 14.48 23.57 -32.08
C ARG A 168 14.26 24.69 -31.06
N VAL A 169 14.86 24.59 -29.87
CA VAL A 169 14.77 25.65 -28.85
C VAL A 169 15.37 26.97 -29.34
N SER A 170 16.48 26.92 -30.09
CA SER A 170 17.09 28.10 -30.71
C SER A 170 16.19 28.72 -31.79
N GLU A 171 15.57 27.91 -32.64
CA GLU A 171 14.61 28.36 -33.65
C GLU A 171 13.38 29.01 -33.03
N ASP A 172 12.82 28.42 -31.98
CA ASP A 172 11.69 28.98 -31.24
C ASP A 172 12.04 30.33 -30.59
N ALA A 173 13.24 30.43 -30.00
CA ALA A 173 13.73 31.69 -29.42
C ALA A 173 13.89 32.79 -30.49
N GLN A 174 14.38 32.43 -31.68
CA GLN A 174 14.47 33.36 -32.81
C GLN A 174 13.09 33.77 -33.33
N ALA A 175 12.12 32.86 -33.35
CA ALA A 175 10.76 33.15 -33.75
C ALA A 175 10.06 34.10 -32.78
N ILE A 176 10.25 33.91 -31.46
CA ILE A 176 9.75 34.82 -30.43
C ILE A 176 10.41 36.19 -30.55
N ALA A 177 11.74 36.25 -30.67
CA ALA A 177 12.45 37.51 -30.85
C ALA A 177 12.00 38.26 -32.14
N ALA A 178 11.73 37.54 -33.22
CA ALA A 178 11.20 38.12 -34.45
C ALA A 178 9.73 38.57 -34.29
N ALA A 179 8.92 37.86 -33.51
CA ALA A 179 7.56 38.26 -33.18
C ALA A 179 7.55 39.52 -32.29
N ASP A 180 8.44 39.60 -31.30
CA ASP A 180 8.61 40.76 -30.43
C ASP A 180 9.13 41.97 -31.21
N ALA A 181 10.05 41.78 -32.15
CA ALA A 181 10.50 42.85 -33.05
C ALA A 181 9.35 43.35 -33.96
N ARG A 182 8.51 42.44 -34.47
CA ARG A 182 7.29 42.81 -35.23
C ARG A 182 6.25 43.50 -34.34
N ALA A 183 6.13 43.10 -33.08
CA ALA A 183 5.24 43.71 -32.11
C ALA A 183 5.74 45.10 -31.70
N ALA A 184 7.06 45.33 -31.67
CA ALA A 184 7.66 46.64 -31.44
C ALA A 184 7.44 47.61 -32.61
N ASP A 185 7.41 47.11 -33.85
CA ASP A 185 7.05 47.88 -35.05
C ASP A 185 5.52 47.98 -35.28
N ALA A 186 4.72 47.22 -34.53
CA ALA A 186 3.27 47.29 -34.63
C ALA A 186 2.75 48.55 -33.92
N VAL A 187 2.02 49.38 -34.68
CA VAL A 187 1.29 50.53 -34.11
C VAL A 187 0.32 50.00 -33.05
N PRO A 188 0.39 50.48 -31.78
CA PRO A 188 -0.47 49.95 -30.73
C PRO A 188 -1.94 50.15 -31.11
N VAL A 189 -2.68 49.05 -31.19
CA VAL A 189 -4.13 49.07 -31.39
C VAL A 189 -4.76 49.69 -30.14
N PRO A 190 -5.62 50.71 -30.25
CA PRO A 190 -6.31 51.28 -29.10
C PRO A 190 -7.17 50.18 -28.45
N MET A 191 -6.80 49.74 -27.24
CA MET A 191 -7.62 48.83 -26.46
C MET A 191 -8.82 49.59 -25.90
N GLU A 192 -10.03 49.18 -26.28
CA GLU A 192 -11.23 49.65 -25.61
C GLU A 192 -11.24 49.16 -24.14
N PRO A 193 -11.71 49.99 -23.18
CA PRO A 193 -11.74 49.64 -21.78
C PRO A 193 -12.65 48.42 -21.55
N ARG A 194 -12.06 47.33 -21.05
CA ARG A 194 -12.79 46.11 -20.71
C ARG A 194 -13.60 46.34 -19.43
N ASP A 195 -14.86 45.94 -19.43
CA ASP A 195 -15.71 46.00 -18.24
C ASP A 195 -15.05 45.26 -17.06
N PRO A 196 -15.11 45.83 -15.83
CA PRO A 196 -14.50 45.21 -14.67
C PRO A 196 -15.18 43.89 -14.35
N LEU A 197 -14.38 42.82 -14.19
CA LEU A 197 -14.86 41.53 -13.71
C LEU A 197 -15.46 41.69 -12.30
N PRO A 198 -16.59 41.01 -11.99
CA PRO A 198 -17.15 41.01 -10.65
C PRO A 198 -16.16 40.34 -9.68
N GLY A 199 -15.74 41.08 -8.66
CA GLY A 199 -14.73 40.64 -7.69
C GLY A 199 -15.18 39.47 -6.82
N PRO A 200 -14.24 38.64 -6.32
CA PRO A 200 -14.56 37.52 -5.44
C PRO A 200 -15.05 38.01 -4.06
N ALA A 201 -15.97 37.26 -3.45
CA ALA A 201 -16.53 37.54 -2.13
C ALA A 201 -15.42 37.69 -1.07
N TYR A 202 -15.36 38.86 -0.42
CA TYR A 202 -14.35 39.22 0.56
C TYR A 202 -14.58 38.54 1.93
N TYR A 203 -13.48 38.13 2.57
CA TYR A 203 -13.38 37.94 4.02
C TYR A 203 -13.69 39.27 4.73
N THR A 204 -14.23 39.22 5.95
CA THR A 204 -14.47 40.45 6.75
C THR A 204 -13.14 41.14 7.09
N GLU A 205 -13.12 42.47 7.21
CA GLU A 205 -11.91 43.27 7.54
C GLU A 205 -11.16 42.70 8.75
N ARG A 206 -11.89 42.26 9.79
CA ARG A 206 -11.32 41.60 10.98
C ARG A 206 -10.59 40.28 10.69
N GLN A 207 -11.01 39.54 9.66
CA GLN A 207 -10.34 38.31 9.21
C GLN A 207 -9.16 38.61 8.29
N ALA A 208 -9.17 39.75 7.60
CA ALA A 208 -8.04 40.21 6.81
C ALA A 208 -6.91 40.74 7.72
N ASP A 209 -7.25 41.50 8.76
CA ASP A 209 -6.30 42.05 9.73
C ASP A 209 -5.65 40.94 10.57
N ALA A 210 -6.43 39.96 11.06
CA ALA A 210 -5.91 38.82 11.83
C ALA A 210 -4.94 37.93 11.01
N ARG A 211 -5.15 37.83 9.69
CA ARG A 211 -4.23 37.11 8.79
C ARG A 211 -3.06 37.96 8.32
N ALA A 212 -3.17 39.29 8.37
CA ALA A 212 -2.07 40.20 8.10
C ALA A 212 -1.06 40.17 9.25
N GLU A 213 -1.53 40.19 10.50
CA GLU A 213 -0.70 40.02 11.70
C GLU A 213 0.08 38.69 11.72
N GLU A 214 -0.53 37.60 11.21
CA GLU A 214 0.09 36.27 11.13
C GLU A 214 1.13 36.14 9.99
N ARG A 215 1.09 37.05 9.00
CA ARG A 215 1.93 37.04 7.78
C ARG A 215 3.15 37.96 7.84
N GLU A 216 3.23 38.87 8.80
CA GLU A 216 4.28 39.90 8.80
C GLU A 216 5.67 39.40 9.19
N HIS A 217 5.81 38.19 9.73
CA HIS A 217 7.13 37.62 10.01
C HIS A 217 7.53 36.58 8.97
N ILE A 218 7.94 37.06 7.79
CA ILE A 218 8.74 36.27 6.86
C ILE A 218 10.17 36.33 7.40
N PRO A 219 10.75 35.20 7.88
CA PRO A 219 12.11 35.20 8.39
C PRO A 219 13.06 35.63 7.27
N THR A 220 14.01 36.48 7.63
CA THR A 220 15.09 36.89 6.72
C THR A 220 15.95 35.69 6.33
N ALA A 221 16.67 35.79 5.21
CA ALA A 221 17.55 34.69 4.76
C ALA A 221 18.56 34.29 5.84
N GLU A 222 19.08 35.26 6.60
CA GLU A 222 20.02 35.03 7.69
C GLU A 222 19.38 34.29 8.88
N GLU A 223 18.13 34.61 9.24
CA GLU A 223 17.38 33.91 10.29
C GLU A 223 17.02 32.47 9.87
N THR A 224 16.72 32.28 8.59
CA THR A 224 16.43 30.96 8.03
C THR A 224 17.68 30.09 8.01
N ASP A 225 18.83 30.65 7.60
CA ASP A 225 20.11 29.97 7.62
C ASP A 225 20.56 29.63 9.05
N ALA A 226 20.36 30.53 10.02
CA ALA A 226 20.63 30.27 11.42
C ALA A 226 19.77 29.11 11.96
N LEU A 227 18.48 29.07 11.61
CA LEU A 227 17.58 27.98 11.99
C LEU A 227 18.00 26.64 11.36
N ILE A 228 18.42 26.66 10.09
CA ILE A 228 18.94 25.48 9.39
C ILE A 228 20.21 24.97 10.09
N MET A 229 21.12 25.87 10.45
CA MET A 229 22.37 25.50 11.12
C MET A 229 22.13 24.95 12.53
N GLU A 230 21.19 25.51 13.29
CA GLU A 230 20.80 24.98 14.61
C GLU A 230 20.25 23.54 14.49
N LYS A 231 19.40 23.29 13.49
CA LYS A 231 18.83 21.96 13.22
C LYS A 231 19.90 20.97 12.76
N LEU A 232 20.85 21.40 11.92
CA LEU A 232 21.97 20.58 11.49
C LEU A 232 22.89 20.20 12.66
N ASP A 233 23.15 21.14 13.58
CA ASP A 233 23.96 20.86 14.76
C ASP A 233 23.26 19.94 15.75
N ALA A 234 21.93 20.02 15.90
CA ALA A 234 21.14 19.05 16.65
C ALA A 234 21.23 17.65 16.05
N LEU A 235 21.20 17.54 14.72
CA LEU A 235 21.32 16.28 14.00
C LEU A 235 22.71 15.65 14.18
N LYS A 236 23.77 16.46 14.08
CA LYS A 236 25.15 16.03 14.31
C LYS A 236 25.36 15.55 15.75
N ARG A 237 24.78 16.24 16.75
CA ARG A 237 24.80 15.78 18.16
C ARG A 237 24.09 14.44 18.34
N GLY A 238 23.00 14.20 17.62
CA GLY A 238 22.32 12.90 17.60
C GLY A 238 23.17 11.80 16.97
N GLN A 239 23.86 12.11 15.86
CA GLN A 239 24.77 11.18 15.17
C GLN A 239 26.00 10.84 16.01
N THR A 240 26.59 11.80 16.74
CA THR A 240 27.72 11.51 17.62
C THR A 240 27.31 10.66 18.83
N LEU A 241 26.10 10.86 19.36
CA LEU A 241 25.52 9.99 20.40
C LEU A 241 25.23 8.57 19.87
N ALA A 242 24.75 8.44 18.64
CA ALA A 242 24.56 7.14 17.99
C ALA A 242 25.90 6.44 17.72
N ALA A 243 26.91 7.16 17.24
CA ALA A 243 28.26 6.64 17.04
C ALA A 243 28.93 6.23 18.37
N ALA A 244 28.70 6.98 19.46
CA ALA A 244 29.17 6.62 20.80
C ALA A 244 28.50 5.34 21.32
N ARG A 245 27.19 5.14 21.07
CA ARG A 245 26.49 3.89 21.40
C ARG A 245 27.04 2.67 20.65
N ILE A 246 27.38 2.85 19.38
CA ILE A 246 28.03 1.82 18.56
C ILE A 246 29.44 1.51 19.11
N ALA A 247 30.21 2.53 19.52
CA ALA A 247 31.53 2.37 20.12
C ALA A 247 31.49 1.73 21.52
N GLU A 248 30.40 1.91 22.29
CA GLU A 248 30.13 1.25 23.57
C GLU A 248 29.65 -0.21 23.41
N GLY A 249 29.63 -0.76 22.19
CA GLY A 249 29.27 -2.16 21.92
C GLY A 249 27.78 -2.46 22.07
N ARG A 250 26.93 -1.43 22.14
CA ARG A 250 25.47 -1.57 22.10
C ARG A 250 25.00 -1.42 20.66
N THR A 251 25.23 -2.46 19.86
CA THR A 251 24.68 -2.56 18.50
C THR A 251 23.23 -3.02 18.57
N ASP A 252 22.36 -2.32 17.83
CA ASP A 252 21.01 -2.78 17.51
C ASP A 252 21.07 -4.17 16.82
N PRO A 253 19.99 -4.98 16.90
CA PRO A 253 19.99 -6.36 16.43
C PRO A 253 20.42 -6.45 14.97
N GLU A 254 21.33 -7.40 14.73
CA GLU A 254 21.93 -7.76 13.45
C GLU A 254 20.83 -8.08 12.43
N TRP A 255 20.38 -7.07 11.68
CA TRP A 255 19.63 -7.29 10.46
C TRP A 255 20.65 -7.62 9.37
N GLY A 256 20.74 -8.90 9.01
CA GLY A 256 21.57 -9.40 7.92
C GLY A 256 21.30 -8.67 6.60
N ASP A 257 22.32 -8.65 5.73
CA ASP A 257 22.30 -8.00 4.43
C ASP A 257 21.16 -8.56 3.53
N PRO A 258 20.13 -7.75 3.20
CA PRO A 258 18.97 -8.20 2.43
C PRO A 258 19.24 -8.27 0.92
N TYR A 259 20.50 -8.08 0.48
CA TYR A 259 20.94 -8.17 -0.92
C TYR A 259 21.78 -9.43 -1.21
N ALA A 260 21.74 -10.44 -0.35
CA ALA A 260 22.03 -11.80 -0.78
C ALA A 260 21.08 -12.18 -1.93
N ASP A 261 21.64 -12.81 -2.97
CA ASP A 261 21.08 -13.04 -4.30
C ASP A 261 19.58 -13.46 -4.30
N PRO A 262 18.67 -12.78 -5.03
CA PRO A 262 17.27 -13.18 -5.14
C PRO A 262 17.02 -14.59 -5.70
N CYS A 263 18.05 -15.22 -6.27
CA CYS A 263 18.00 -16.59 -6.80
C CYS A 263 18.56 -17.64 -5.83
N ASP A 264 19.13 -17.25 -4.69
CA ASP A 264 19.73 -18.15 -3.71
C ASP A 264 18.81 -18.23 -2.47
N PHE A 265 17.70 -18.97 -2.62
CA PHE A 265 16.95 -19.43 -1.47
C PHE A 265 17.76 -20.56 -0.83
N PRO A 266 18.07 -20.52 0.48
CA PRO A 266 18.69 -21.66 1.13
C PRO A 266 17.79 -22.88 0.93
N ASP A 267 18.38 -23.97 0.43
CA ASP A 267 17.71 -25.26 0.30
C ASP A 267 17.06 -25.60 1.66
N ASP A 268 15.77 -25.97 1.64
CA ASP A 268 14.99 -26.42 2.80
C ASP A 268 15.48 -27.80 3.32
N GLU A 269 16.77 -27.93 3.63
CA GLU A 269 17.36 -29.07 4.33
C GLU A 269 17.87 -28.58 5.70
N ASP A 270 16.97 -28.59 6.69
CA ASP A 270 17.21 -28.77 8.14
C ASP A 270 16.08 -28.11 8.96
N TRP A 271 14.85 -28.58 8.75
CA TRP A 271 13.82 -28.51 9.80
C TRP A 271 13.94 -29.77 10.64
N GLU A 272 14.90 -29.80 11.57
CA GLU A 272 14.86 -30.80 12.64
C GLU A 272 13.57 -30.58 13.44
N GLU A 273 12.74 -31.62 13.47
CA GLU A 273 11.54 -31.73 14.30
C GLU A 273 11.93 -31.67 15.78
N GLU A 274 11.97 -30.47 16.37
CA GLU A 274 11.91 -30.33 17.83
C GLU A 274 10.44 -30.42 18.27
N ASP A 275 9.98 -31.66 18.41
CA ASP A 275 8.82 -32.03 19.23
C ASP A 275 9.14 -31.72 20.70
N ASP A 276 8.75 -30.55 21.19
CA ASP A 276 8.63 -30.31 22.63
C ASP A 276 7.46 -29.38 22.97
N PHE A 277 6.24 -29.93 22.91
CA PHE A 277 5.07 -29.35 23.56
C PHE A 277 4.56 -30.32 24.61
N ALA A 278 5.20 -30.30 25.78
CA ALA A 278 4.75 -30.99 26.97
C ALA A 278 3.40 -30.42 27.43
N ASP A 279 2.35 -31.23 27.31
CA ASP A 279 1.11 -31.12 28.08
C ASP A 279 1.42 -31.53 29.53
N ASP A 280 1.31 -30.60 30.47
CA ASP A 280 1.18 -30.92 31.90
C ASP A 280 -0.05 -30.18 32.45
N PRO A 281 -1.14 -30.89 32.84
CA PRO A 281 -2.33 -30.25 33.41
C PRO A 281 -2.15 -30.03 34.92
N PRO A 282 -2.64 -28.91 35.50
CA PRO A 282 -2.59 -28.72 36.93
C PRO A 282 -3.64 -29.58 37.67
N GLU A 283 -3.26 -30.02 38.87
CA GLU A 283 -4.02 -30.85 39.83
C GLU A 283 -5.40 -30.29 40.24
#